data_AF-A0A433A0K0-F1
#
_entry.id   AF-A0A433A0K0-F1
#
_cell.length_a   1.000
_cell.length_b   1.000
_cell.length_c   1.000
_cell.angle_alpha   90.00
_cell.angle_beta   90.00
_cell.angle_gamma   90.00
#
_symmetry.space_group_name_H-M   'P 1'
#
loop_
_entity.id
_entity.type
_entity.pdbx_description
1 polymer ?
#
loop_
_entity_poly.entity_id
_entity_poly.type
_entity_poly.pdbx_seq_one_letter_code
_entity_poly.pdbx_strand_id
1 'polypeptide(L)'
;MSRARDDDAEVNVPLLARNSLDHPYSDDAPPYSPPDPLLHDLLFRPHPLNNHAAAQDPPYLRLPFFNKFVRLPSFFRPYSTITQSQRFYRFQTALGRRRGIIVCLLIFAILLLLVSLYFTILFNPPPLPSPIYPDMTTNTSARFLTLNIFMRPPGIRNNLSDYKDSRLEYLIRYVLPRYDVVALQEAFAFGTIRKDILIREARKLGFNYHIESMRKDIFDLSIDGGLLVLSRFKIVDSAVMEYERGVNNDWLAAKGALHARLELNPSTHLDLFTTHTQASYGPLPPSLTDSTVQVRLRQLSHLHDFIALRAGLTTGASSPIVPILLAGDLNVDASQHIPPPTQPSSDASEEYEAMMKVLRGDGIEGLPASERRIPLLVDSVREQLGYHPVTYGDVQLGWDGVSVEPAETVLTAMMDQGTVQSLDRVLFCEAAEVEGEAEAEGLGMQVAEGGVRQERYRVRLAETAVEKFLVKDEKDVADILPFTQVSGAL
;
A
#
# COMPACT_ATOMS: atom_id res chain seq x y z
N MET A 1 19.69 -65.04 33.19
CA MET A 1 20.24 -63.72 33.62
C MET A 1 20.94 -63.08 32.43
N SER A 2 20.21 -62.32 31.62
CA SER A 2 20.67 -61.05 31.02
C SER A 2 19.45 -60.40 30.36
N ARG A 3 19.30 -59.09 30.58
CA ARG A 3 18.18 -58.26 30.13
C ARG A 3 18.32 -57.97 28.64
N ALA A 4 17.28 -58.20 27.86
CA ALA A 4 17.08 -57.55 26.57
C ALA A 4 16.41 -56.19 26.84
N ARG A 5 16.92 -55.13 26.20
CA ARG A 5 16.30 -53.81 26.15
C ARG A 5 15.47 -53.74 24.88
N ASP A 6 14.22 -53.35 25.04
CA ASP A 6 13.35 -52.85 23.99
C ASP A 6 13.89 -51.49 23.53
N ASP A 7 14.09 -51.32 22.23
CA ASP A 7 14.29 -50.02 21.59
C ASP A 7 12.94 -49.59 21.04
N ASP A 8 12.34 -48.59 21.70
CA ASP A 8 11.15 -47.89 21.24
C ASP A 8 11.49 -47.02 20.02
N ALA A 9 10.79 -47.28 18.92
CA ALA A 9 10.80 -46.43 17.74
C ALA A 9 9.87 -45.22 17.97
N GLU A 10 10.46 -44.05 18.25
CA GLU A 10 9.74 -42.78 18.23
C GLU A 10 9.41 -42.38 16.79
N VAL A 11 8.13 -42.53 16.44
CA VAL A 11 7.52 -41.99 15.23
C VAL A 11 7.33 -40.49 15.42
N ASN A 12 8.20 -39.67 14.84
CA ASN A 12 8.00 -38.23 14.74
C ASN A 12 6.90 -37.92 13.71
N VAL A 13 5.69 -37.66 14.19
CA VAL A 13 4.61 -37.03 13.43
C VAL A 13 4.67 -35.52 13.72
N PRO A 14 4.92 -34.63 12.73
CA PRO A 14 4.76 -33.21 12.97
C PRO A 14 3.27 -32.90 13.03
N LEU A 15 2.81 -32.61 14.25
CA LEU A 15 1.46 -32.15 14.54
C LEU A 15 1.24 -30.75 13.97
N LEU A 16 0.18 -30.64 13.17
CA LEU A 16 -0.48 -29.44 12.70
C LEU A 16 -0.50 -28.31 13.74
N ALA A 17 -0.07 -27.12 13.32
CA ALA A 17 -0.26 -25.88 14.06
C ALA A 17 -1.76 -25.58 14.20
N ARG A 18 -2.31 -26.00 15.33
CA ARG A 18 -3.61 -25.56 15.86
C ARG A 18 -3.35 -25.04 17.27
N ASN A 19 -3.55 -23.73 17.45
CA ASN A 19 -3.96 -23.04 18.68
C ASN A 19 -4.29 -21.60 18.21
N SER A 20 -5.54 -21.26 17.91
CA SER A 20 -6.61 -20.89 18.85
C SER A 20 -6.14 -19.91 19.93
N LEU A 21 -6.59 -18.66 19.78
CA LEU A 21 -7.17 -17.80 20.79
C LEU A 21 -6.78 -18.13 22.24
N ASP A 22 -5.85 -17.35 22.78
CA ASP A 22 -5.92 -16.78 24.14
C ASP A 22 -4.67 -15.93 24.38
N HIS A 23 -4.76 -14.61 24.19
CA HIS A 23 -3.83 -13.67 24.80
C HIS A 23 -4.62 -12.59 25.56
N PRO A 24 -4.20 -12.24 26.79
CA PRO A 24 -4.98 -11.37 27.65
C PRO A 24 -4.90 -9.94 27.14
N TYR A 25 -6.07 -9.34 26.91
CA TYR A 25 -6.22 -7.89 26.81
C TYR A 25 -5.66 -7.26 28.09
N SER A 26 -4.60 -6.46 27.98
CA SER A 26 -4.27 -5.47 29.00
C SER A 26 -5.03 -4.19 28.69
N ASP A 27 -5.97 -3.83 29.56
CA ASP A 27 -6.89 -2.68 29.48
C ASP A 27 -6.22 -1.28 29.60
N ASP A 28 -4.97 -1.11 29.17
CA ASP A 28 -4.22 0.16 29.34
C ASP A 28 -4.23 1.07 28.11
N ALA A 29 -5.23 0.94 27.23
CA ALA A 29 -5.46 1.95 26.19
C ALA A 29 -6.15 3.18 26.81
N PRO A 30 -5.64 4.42 26.62
CA PRO A 30 -6.30 5.61 27.13
C PRO A 30 -7.69 5.77 26.49
N PRO A 31 -8.71 6.26 27.24
CA PRO A 31 -10.07 6.41 26.73
C PRO A 31 -10.09 7.40 25.56
N TYR A 32 -10.40 6.88 24.38
CA TYR A 32 -10.53 7.63 23.14
C TYR A 32 -11.83 8.44 23.11
N SER A 33 -11.73 9.71 22.76
CA SER A 33 -12.87 10.56 22.39
C SER A 33 -13.12 10.42 20.88
N PRO A 34 -14.34 10.06 20.43
CA PRO A 34 -14.62 9.88 19.01
C PRO A 34 -14.39 11.18 18.21
N PRO A 35 -14.04 11.08 16.91
CA PRO A 35 -13.96 12.25 16.05
C PRO A 35 -15.37 12.79 15.76
N ASP A 36 -15.42 14.06 15.32
CA ASP A 36 -16.64 14.82 15.05
C ASP A 36 -17.69 13.99 14.27
N PRO A 37 -18.89 13.75 14.85
CA PRO A 37 -19.93 12.95 14.22
C PRO A 37 -20.39 13.48 12.85
N LEU A 38 -20.16 14.78 12.57
CA LEU A 38 -20.47 15.37 11.26
C LEU A 38 -19.56 14.86 10.13
N LEU A 39 -18.33 14.45 10.43
CA LEU A 39 -17.39 13.94 9.43
C LEU A 39 -17.67 12.46 9.08
N HIS A 40 -18.16 11.70 10.06
CA HIS A 40 -18.54 10.29 9.89
C HIS A 40 -19.74 10.15 8.96
N ASP A 41 -20.78 10.98 9.15
CA ASP A 41 -22.01 10.92 8.35
C ASP A 41 -21.84 11.40 6.90
N LEU A 42 -20.84 12.25 6.62
CA LEU A 42 -20.57 12.80 5.29
C LEU A 42 -19.73 11.87 4.41
N LEU A 43 -18.96 10.95 5.01
CA LEU A 43 -17.99 10.10 4.30
C LEU A 43 -18.41 8.62 4.25
N PHE A 44 -19.18 8.12 5.22
CA PHE A 44 -19.36 6.67 5.42
C PHE A 44 -20.81 6.19 5.35
N ARG A 45 -21.75 7.04 4.90
CA ARG A 45 -23.12 6.57 4.64
C ARG A 45 -23.17 5.77 3.34
N PRO A 46 -23.56 4.48 3.35
CA PRO A 46 -23.90 3.78 2.12
C PRO A 46 -25.16 4.42 1.53
N HIS A 47 -25.10 4.81 0.25
CA HIS A 47 -26.32 5.02 -0.53
C HIS A 47 -27.03 3.66 -0.65
N PRO A 48 -28.33 3.55 -0.33
CA PRO A 48 -29.05 2.31 -0.55
C PRO A 48 -29.20 2.10 -2.07
N LEU A 49 -28.40 1.20 -2.62
CA LEU A 49 -28.67 0.60 -3.92
C LEU A 49 -29.78 -0.44 -3.72
N ASN A 50 -30.89 -0.20 -4.40
CA ASN A 50 -32.08 -1.05 -4.45
C ASN A 50 -31.72 -2.51 -4.74
N ASN A 51 -31.96 -3.39 -3.77
CA ASN A 51 -32.31 -4.78 -4.03
C ASN A 51 -33.83 -4.86 -4.15
N HIS A 52 -34.34 -5.25 -5.32
CA HIS A 52 -35.34 -6.31 -5.50
C HIS A 52 -35.75 -6.42 -6.98
N ALA A 53 -35.50 -7.60 -7.54
CA ALA A 53 -36.21 -8.11 -8.71
C ALA A 53 -37.52 -8.75 -8.23
N ALA A 54 -38.66 -8.31 -8.78
CA ALA A 54 -39.83 -9.13 -9.07
C ALA A 54 -40.85 -8.30 -9.86
N ALA A 55 -41.19 -8.78 -11.05
CA ALA A 55 -42.23 -8.24 -11.90
C ALA A 55 -43.60 -8.31 -11.21
N GLN A 56 -44.34 -7.19 -11.19
CA GLN A 56 -45.79 -7.12 -11.16
C GLN A 56 -46.22 -5.70 -11.55
N ASP A 57 -47.12 -5.60 -12.53
CA ASP A 57 -47.62 -4.36 -13.13
C ASP A 57 -48.25 -3.39 -12.10
N PRO A 58 -48.18 -2.06 -12.31
CA PRO A 58 -48.63 -1.10 -11.32
C PRO A 58 -50.16 -0.85 -11.43
N PRO A 59 -50.89 -0.78 -10.31
CA PRO A 59 -52.23 -0.22 -10.32
C PRO A 59 -52.15 1.30 -10.25
N TYR A 60 -52.92 1.93 -11.15
CA TYR A 60 -53.26 3.34 -11.21
C TYR A 60 -53.43 4.02 -9.84
N LEU A 61 -52.63 5.05 -9.55
CA LEU A 61 -52.96 6.07 -8.55
C LEU A 61 -53.12 7.43 -9.24
N ARG A 62 -54.38 7.80 -9.49
CA ARG A 62 -54.78 9.17 -9.84
C ARG A 62 -54.85 10.00 -8.57
N LEU A 63 -54.02 11.04 -8.46
CA LEU A 63 -54.21 12.12 -7.50
C LEU A 63 -54.83 13.35 -8.19
N PRO A 64 -55.95 13.89 -7.69
CA PRO A 64 -56.69 14.97 -8.34
C PRO A 64 -56.46 16.31 -7.63
N PHE A 65 -55.52 17.15 -8.07
CA PHE A 65 -55.43 18.52 -7.53
C PHE A 65 -54.87 19.53 -8.55
N PHE A 66 -55.72 19.99 -9.46
CA PHE A 66 -55.61 21.32 -10.06
C PHE A 66 -57.01 21.80 -10.47
N ASN A 67 -57.78 22.28 -9.49
CA ASN A 67 -58.97 23.09 -9.75
C ASN A 67 -59.34 23.89 -8.50
N LYS A 68 -58.73 25.05 -8.33
CA LYS A 68 -59.33 26.18 -7.59
C LYS A 68 -59.02 27.47 -8.35
N PHE A 69 -59.81 27.68 -9.39
CA PHE A 69 -60.16 29.01 -9.87
C PHE A 69 -60.81 29.78 -8.72
N VAL A 70 -60.14 30.80 -8.22
CA VAL A 70 -60.77 31.85 -7.42
C VAL A 70 -61.29 32.90 -8.39
N ARG A 71 -62.62 33.10 -8.35
CA ARG A 71 -63.36 34.14 -9.06
C ARG A 71 -63.00 35.51 -8.51
N LEU A 72 -62.79 36.48 -9.40
CA LEU A 72 -63.03 37.91 -9.16
C LEU A 72 -63.70 38.53 -10.41
N PRO A 73 -64.45 39.63 -10.26
CA PRO A 73 -65.72 39.85 -10.92
C PRO A 73 -65.64 40.52 -12.30
N SER A 74 -66.70 40.30 -13.05
CA SER A 74 -67.05 40.86 -14.34
C SER A 74 -67.14 42.40 -14.34
N PHE A 75 -66.21 43.06 -15.05
CA PHE A 75 -66.42 44.39 -15.64
C PHE A 75 -65.57 44.51 -16.92
N PHE A 76 -66.14 44.14 -18.07
CA PHE A 76 -65.68 44.64 -19.36
C PHE A 76 -66.91 45.10 -20.15
N ARG A 77 -67.18 46.41 -20.10
CA ARG A 77 -67.72 47.15 -21.24
C ARG A 77 -66.54 47.86 -21.92
N PRO A 78 -66.52 47.94 -23.26
CA PRO A 78 -65.42 48.53 -23.98
C PRO A 78 -65.57 50.06 -23.95
N TYR A 79 -64.52 50.76 -23.53
CA TYR A 79 -64.33 52.15 -23.94
C TYR A 79 -63.06 52.21 -24.77
N SER A 80 -63.31 52.45 -26.05
CA SER A 80 -62.34 52.91 -27.03
C SER A 80 -61.65 54.18 -26.56
N THR A 81 -60.44 54.35 -27.10
CA THR A 81 -59.65 55.58 -27.20
C THR A 81 -59.17 56.19 -25.89
N ILE A 82 -57.88 56.05 -25.61
CA ILE A 82 -56.95 57.18 -25.52
C ILE A 82 -55.54 56.65 -25.83
N THR A 83 -55.01 57.21 -26.90
CA THR A 83 -53.60 57.24 -27.32
C THR A 83 -52.70 57.78 -26.20
N GLN A 84 -51.60 57.10 -25.88
CA GLN A 84 -50.26 57.71 -25.73
C GLN A 84 -49.21 56.72 -25.19
N SER A 85 -48.15 56.57 -25.98
CA SER A 85 -46.77 56.25 -25.56
C SER A 85 -46.57 55.12 -24.55
N GLN A 86 -46.68 53.88 -25.00
CA GLN A 86 -45.67 52.90 -24.61
C GLN A 86 -44.91 52.52 -25.87
N ARG A 87 -43.80 53.24 -26.09
CA ARG A 87 -42.69 52.74 -26.91
C ARG A 87 -42.27 51.42 -26.26
N PHE A 88 -42.90 50.32 -26.68
CA PHE A 88 -42.30 49.01 -26.56
C PHE A 88 -41.01 49.12 -27.35
N TYR A 89 -39.93 49.40 -26.63
CA TYR A 89 -38.57 49.29 -27.10
C TYR A 89 -38.42 47.84 -27.55
N ARG A 90 -38.73 47.58 -28.82
CA ARG A 90 -38.27 46.41 -29.58
C ARG A 90 -36.76 46.58 -29.70
N PHE A 91 -36.05 46.39 -28.60
CA PHE A 91 -34.64 46.04 -28.61
C PHE A 91 -34.56 44.59 -29.12
N GLN A 92 -34.87 44.40 -30.41
CA GLN A 92 -34.33 43.29 -31.20
C GLN A 92 -32.85 43.59 -31.45
N THR A 93 -32.08 43.80 -30.39
CA THR A 93 -30.62 43.77 -30.49
C THR A 93 -30.21 42.38 -30.89
N ALA A 94 -29.15 42.27 -31.69
CA ALA A 94 -28.48 40.99 -32.00
C ALA A 94 -28.27 40.11 -30.74
N LEU A 95 -28.12 40.75 -29.58
CA LEU A 95 -28.08 40.13 -28.25
C LEU A 95 -29.29 39.23 -27.93
N GLY A 96 -30.50 39.63 -28.32
CA GLY A 96 -31.73 38.87 -28.10
C GLY A 96 -31.75 37.53 -28.84
N ARG A 97 -31.19 37.49 -30.06
CA ARG A 97 -31.04 36.25 -30.86
C ARG A 97 -29.94 35.34 -30.32
N ARG A 98 -28.99 35.88 -29.55
CA ARG A 98 -27.85 35.14 -28.97
C ARG A 98 -28.08 34.70 -27.52
N ARG A 99 -29.22 35.04 -26.89
CA ARG A 99 -29.50 34.69 -25.48
C ARG A 99 -29.39 33.19 -25.20
N GLY A 100 -29.94 32.34 -26.07
CA GLY A 100 -29.84 30.88 -25.94
C GLY A 100 -28.40 30.39 -25.97
N ILE A 101 -27.59 30.89 -26.92
CA ILE A 101 -26.16 30.56 -27.03
C ILE A 101 -25.40 31.02 -25.77
N ILE A 102 -25.65 32.24 -25.30
CA ILE A 102 -25.02 32.77 -24.07
C ILE A 102 -25.38 31.90 -22.87
N VAL A 103 -26.64 31.49 -22.72
CA VAL A 103 -27.06 30.58 -21.64
C VAL A 103 -26.35 29.23 -21.74
N CYS A 104 -26.26 28.62 -22.93
CA CYS A 104 -25.53 27.36 -23.12
C CYS A 104 -24.03 27.51 -22.79
N LEU A 105 -23.39 28.60 -23.22
CA LEU A 105 -21.99 28.88 -22.90
C LEU A 105 -21.77 29.10 -21.41
N LEU A 106 -22.69 29.77 -20.72
CA LEU A 106 -22.63 29.94 -19.26
C LEU A 106 -22.80 28.61 -18.53
N ILE A 107 -23.75 27.77 -18.93
CA ILE A 107 -23.93 26.42 -18.36
C ILE A 107 -22.65 25.60 -18.57
N PHE A 108 -22.09 25.61 -19.78
CA PHE A 108 -20.84 24.91 -20.08
C PHE A 108 -19.67 25.44 -19.24
N ALA A 109 -19.54 26.77 -19.09
CA ALA A 109 -18.50 27.38 -18.26
C ALA A 109 -18.66 27.02 -16.77
N ILE A 110 -19.89 26.97 -16.26
CA ILE A 110 -20.18 26.53 -14.89
C ILE A 110 -19.79 25.06 -14.71
N LEU A 111 -20.17 24.19 -15.66
CA LEU A 111 -19.80 22.77 -15.62
C LEU A 111 -18.28 22.61 -15.64
N LEU A 112 -17.57 23.34 -16.50
CA LEU A 112 -16.11 23.32 -16.56
C LEU A 112 -15.48 23.78 -15.24
N LEU A 113 -16.03 24.81 -14.61
CA LEU A 113 -15.58 25.31 -13.31
C LEU A 113 -15.83 24.30 -12.19
N LEU A 114 -16.99 23.65 -12.16
CA LEU A 114 -17.30 22.60 -11.18
C LEU A 114 -16.38 21.40 -11.33
N VAL A 115 -16.12 21.00 -12.58
CA VAL A 115 -15.17 19.92 -12.90
C VAL A 115 -13.75 20.31 -12.48
N SER A 116 -13.32 21.53 -12.76
CA SER A 116 -12.00 22.03 -12.34
C SER A 116 -11.85 22.10 -10.82
N LEU A 117 -12.88 22.55 -10.10
CA LEU A 117 -12.90 22.57 -8.64
C LEU A 117 -12.85 21.15 -8.06
N TYR A 118 -13.63 20.23 -8.63
CA TYR A 118 -13.62 18.82 -8.25
C TYR A 118 -12.23 18.19 -8.43
N PHE A 119 -11.58 18.44 -9.57
CA PHE A 119 -10.21 17.97 -9.81
C PHE A 119 -9.20 18.61 -8.86
N THR A 120 -9.36 19.90 -8.56
CA THR A 120 -8.49 20.58 -7.59
C THR A 120 -8.57 19.91 -6.22
N ILE A 121 -9.76 19.47 -5.79
CA ILE A 121 -9.95 18.81 -4.50
C ILE A 121 -9.40 17.38 -4.50
N LEU A 122 -9.59 16.62 -5.58
CA LEU A 122 -9.16 15.23 -5.64
C LEU A 122 -7.66 15.04 -5.85
N PHE A 123 -7.02 15.94 -6.59
CA PHE A 123 -5.64 15.75 -7.03
C PHE A 123 -4.63 16.60 -6.26
N ASN A 124 -5.08 17.56 -5.44
CA ASN A 124 -4.19 18.31 -4.55
C ASN A 124 -4.35 17.82 -3.10
N PRO A 125 -3.26 17.34 -2.47
CA PRO A 125 -3.31 16.94 -1.08
C PRO A 125 -3.62 18.14 -0.18
N PRO A 126 -4.49 17.97 0.83
CA PRO A 126 -4.75 19.00 1.82
C PRO A 126 -3.52 19.22 2.71
N PRO A 127 -3.36 20.43 3.30
CA PRO A 127 -2.30 20.65 4.27
C PRO A 127 -2.43 19.70 5.46
N LEU A 128 -1.30 19.19 5.93
CA LEU A 128 -1.25 18.31 7.09
C LEU A 128 -1.37 19.12 8.39
N PRO A 129 -2.03 18.57 9.43
CA PRO A 129 -2.04 19.20 10.75
C PRO A 129 -0.63 19.31 11.32
N SER A 130 -0.39 20.15 12.31
CA SER A 130 0.88 20.14 13.04
C SER A 130 1.10 18.78 13.75
N PRO A 131 2.35 18.31 13.89
CA PRO A 131 2.65 17.13 14.71
C PRO A 131 2.09 17.30 16.12
N ILE A 132 1.47 16.25 16.65
CA ILE A 132 0.99 16.20 18.04
C ILE A 132 2.05 15.55 18.94
N TYR A 133 2.75 14.54 18.41
CA TYR A 133 3.78 13.79 19.11
C TYR A 133 5.17 14.29 18.70
N PRO A 134 6.17 14.25 19.60
CA PRO A 134 7.56 14.45 19.21
C PRO A 134 8.02 13.31 18.29
N ASP A 135 9.11 13.55 17.57
CA ASP A 135 9.75 12.53 16.76
C ASP A 135 10.24 11.39 17.66
N MET A 136 10.01 10.15 17.22
CA MET A 136 10.47 8.98 17.96
C MET A 136 11.99 8.84 17.84
N THR A 137 12.62 8.39 18.93
CA THR A 137 14.03 7.97 18.96
C THR A 137 14.15 6.69 19.75
N THR A 138 15.06 5.78 19.38
CA THR A 138 15.26 4.50 20.05
C THR A 138 16.73 4.10 20.08
N ASN A 139 17.12 3.41 21.16
CA ASN A 139 18.43 2.76 21.31
C ASN A 139 18.29 1.23 21.47
N THR A 140 17.07 0.71 21.41
CA THR A 140 16.78 -0.71 21.66
C THR A 140 16.25 -1.39 20.42
N SER A 141 15.07 -1.00 19.97
CA SER A 141 14.37 -1.67 18.88
C SER A 141 13.42 -0.73 18.13
N ALA A 142 13.06 -1.12 16.92
CA ALA A 142 12.09 -0.45 16.06
C ALA A 142 11.29 -1.48 15.25
N ARG A 143 9.98 -1.25 15.09
CA ARG A 143 9.07 -2.17 14.41
C ARG A 143 8.68 -1.68 13.03
N PHE A 144 8.88 -2.53 12.03
CA PHE A 144 8.65 -2.25 10.62
C PHE A 144 7.56 -3.15 10.06
N LEU A 145 6.75 -2.58 9.18
CA LEU A 145 5.69 -3.27 8.46
C LEU A 145 5.84 -3.03 6.96
N THR A 146 5.78 -4.08 6.15
CA THR A 146 5.48 -3.97 4.71
C THR A 146 4.15 -4.62 4.37
N LEU A 147 3.29 -3.89 3.64
CA LEU A 147 1.94 -4.33 3.36
C LEU A 147 1.38 -3.77 2.06
N ASN A 148 1.00 -4.66 1.15
CA ASN A 148 0.14 -4.31 0.02
C ASN A 148 -1.31 -4.13 0.52
N ILE A 149 -1.79 -2.89 0.55
CA ILE A 149 -3.10 -2.55 1.13
C ILE A 149 -4.23 -2.57 0.12
N PHE A 150 -4.04 -2.97 -1.15
CA PHE A 150 -5.10 -3.11 -2.15
C PHE A 150 -6.01 -1.86 -2.27
N MET A 151 -5.47 -0.65 -2.04
CA MET A 151 -6.21 0.61 -2.09
C MET A 151 -6.19 1.19 -3.51
N ARG A 152 -6.67 0.37 -4.45
CA ARG A 152 -6.70 0.64 -5.88
C ARG A 152 -7.55 1.87 -6.27
N PRO A 153 -7.33 2.46 -7.46
CA PRO A 153 -8.16 3.55 -7.95
C PRO A 153 -9.67 3.20 -7.99
N PRO A 154 -10.56 4.21 -7.97
CA PRO A 154 -11.99 3.98 -8.07
C PRO A 154 -12.38 3.15 -9.31
N GLY A 155 -13.29 2.20 -9.13
CA GLY A 155 -13.76 1.32 -10.19
C GLY A 155 -12.89 0.08 -10.46
N ILE A 156 -11.67 0.02 -9.90
CA ILE A 156 -10.79 -1.15 -10.00
C ILE A 156 -10.97 -2.04 -8.76
N ARG A 157 -11.20 -3.34 -8.98
CA ARG A 157 -11.41 -4.38 -7.96
C ARG A 157 -11.23 -5.78 -8.57
N ASN A 158 -10.97 -6.79 -7.73
CA ASN A 158 -10.86 -8.20 -8.15
C ASN A 158 -12.23 -8.88 -8.18
N ASN A 159 -12.91 -8.85 -7.04
CA ASN A 159 -14.19 -9.52 -6.84
C ASN A 159 -15.31 -8.46 -6.76
N LEU A 160 -16.28 -8.65 -5.85
CA LEU A 160 -17.38 -7.71 -5.66
C LEU A 160 -16.92 -6.35 -5.12
N SER A 161 -15.94 -6.32 -4.22
CA SER A 161 -15.42 -5.12 -3.58
C SER A 161 -14.05 -5.39 -2.96
N ASP A 162 -13.22 -4.36 -2.81
CA ASP A 162 -11.97 -4.43 -2.04
C ASP A 162 -12.14 -3.87 -0.62
N TYR A 163 -13.36 -3.45 -0.26
CA TYR A 163 -13.71 -2.87 1.05
C TYR A 163 -12.74 -1.78 1.50
N LYS A 164 -12.34 -0.92 0.55
CA LYS A 164 -11.25 0.04 0.70
C LYS A 164 -11.43 0.95 1.91
N ASP A 165 -12.66 1.39 2.18
CA ASP A 165 -12.96 2.28 3.31
C ASP A 165 -12.87 1.56 4.66
N SER A 166 -13.54 0.41 4.81
CA SER A 166 -13.52 -0.38 6.05
C SER A 166 -12.12 -0.87 6.38
N ARG A 167 -11.37 -1.38 5.39
CA ARG A 167 -9.99 -1.82 5.60
C ARG A 167 -9.03 -0.67 5.92
N LEU A 168 -9.26 0.51 5.32
CA LEU A 168 -8.49 1.71 5.67
C LEU A 168 -8.73 2.10 7.14
N GLU A 169 -9.98 2.12 7.59
CA GLU A 169 -10.32 2.41 8.99
C GLU A 169 -9.65 1.41 9.94
N TYR A 170 -9.67 0.12 9.59
CA TYR A 170 -9.01 -0.90 10.40
C TYR A 170 -7.50 -0.71 10.49
N LEU A 171 -6.85 -0.51 9.34
CA LEU A 171 -5.42 -0.26 9.26
C LEU A 171 -5.03 0.88 10.21
N ILE A 172 -5.75 2.00 10.14
CA ILE A 172 -5.52 3.17 10.99
C ILE A 172 -5.70 2.82 12.47
N ARG A 173 -6.78 2.12 12.82
CA ARG A 173 -7.18 1.95 14.22
C ARG A 173 -6.43 0.84 14.95
N TYR A 174 -6.11 -0.25 14.28
CA TYR A 174 -5.63 -1.48 14.94
C TYR A 174 -4.22 -1.88 14.52
N VAL A 175 -3.78 -1.50 13.32
CA VAL A 175 -2.48 -1.93 12.80
C VAL A 175 -1.42 -0.84 12.93
N LEU A 176 -1.68 0.39 12.47
CA LEU A 176 -0.71 1.49 12.60
C LEU A 176 -0.17 1.71 14.03
N PRO A 177 -0.96 1.58 15.12
CA PRO A 177 -0.42 1.73 16.48
C PRO A 177 0.64 0.70 16.88
N ARG A 178 0.73 -0.43 16.18
CA ARG A 178 1.66 -1.53 16.46
C ARG A 178 3.02 -1.38 15.78
N TYR A 179 3.22 -0.35 14.95
CA TYR A 179 4.47 -0.17 14.21
C TYR A 179 5.01 1.24 14.34
N ASP A 180 6.30 1.36 14.10
CA ASP A 180 7.03 2.63 14.15
C ASP A 180 7.29 3.17 12.75
N VAL A 181 7.44 2.27 11.78
CA VAL A 181 7.55 2.57 10.36
C VAL A 181 6.71 1.60 9.56
N VAL A 182 5.97 2.12 8.59
CA VAL A 182 5.06 1.34 7.75
C VAL A 182 5.33 1.68 6.29
N ALA A 183 5.62 0.66 5.47
CA ALA A 183 5.82 0.74 4.03
C ALA A 183 4.63 0.07 3.32
N LEU A 184 3.83 0.85 2.61
CA LEU A 184 2.58 0.41 2.01
C LEU A 184 2.70 0.37 0.48
N GLN A 185 2.19 -0.70 -0.10
CA GLN A 185 2.01 -0.86 -1.54
C GLN A 185 0.52 -0.79 -1.92
N GLU A 186 0.23 -0.46 -3.18
CA GLU A 186 -1.12 -0.16 -3.69
C GLU A 186 -1.88 0.91 -2.89
N ALA A 187 -1.18 1.84 -2.27
CA ALA A 187 -1.73 3.04 -1.66
C ALA A 187 -1.94 4.15 -2.70
N PHE A 188 -2.81 3.93 -3.69
CA PHE A 188 -3.00 4.88 -4.79
C PHE A 188 -3.71 6.17 -4.36
N ALA A 189 -3.26 7.32 -4.87
CA ALA A 189 -3.94 8.62 -4.74
C ALA A 189 -4.89 8.92 -5.91
N PHE A 190 -4.68 8.29 -7.07
CA PHE A 190 -5.40 8.66 -8.27
C PHE A 190 -6.93 8.56 -8.12
N GLY A 191 -7.60 9.72 -8.23
CA GLY A 191 -9.06 9.83 -8.18
C GLY A 191 -9.69 9.57 -6.79
N THR A 192 -8.93 9.60 -5.71
CA THR A 192 -9.42 9.28 -4.36
C THR A 192 -8.69 10.07 -3.26
N ILE A 193 -9.39 10.41 -2.18
CA ILE A 193 -8.80 11.09 -1.00
C ILE A 193 -8.36 10.13 0.11
N ARG A 194 -8.51 8.82 -0.11
CA ARG A 194 -8.23 7.79 0.92
C ARG A 194 -6.80 7.82 1.43
N LYS A 195 -5.81 8.00 0.54
CA LYS A 195 -4.41 8.17 0.95
C LYS A 195 -4.20 9.44 1.79
N ASP A 196 -4.90 10.53 1.48
CA ASP A 196 -4.81 11.76 2.28
C ASP A 196 -5.42 11.59 3.68
N ILE A 197 -6.53 10.85 3.78
CA ILE A 197 -7.11 10.46 5.06
C ILE A 197 -6.11 9.61 5.86
N LEU A 198 -5.52 8.60 5.22
CA LEU A 198 -4.51 7.73 5.84
C LEU A 198 -3.35 8.53 6.42
N ILE A 199 -2.72 9.40 5.63
CA ILE A 199 -1.58 10.22 6.06
C ILE A 199 -2.00 11.15 7.22
N ARG A 200 -3.18 11.77 7.13
CA ARG A 200 -3.68 12.67 8.17
C ARG A 200 -3.94 11.95 9.48
N GLU A 201 -4.59 10.80 9.46
CA GLU A 201 -4.88 10.01 10.66
C GLU A 201 -3.60 9.39 11.23
N ALA A 202 -2.70 8.88 10.39
CA ALA A 202 -1.38 8.39 10.82
C ALA A 202 -0.59 9.49 11.56
N ARG A 203 -0.65 10.73 11.10
CA ARG A 203 0.00 11.87 11.78
C ARG A 203 -0.56 12.11 13.18
N LYS A 204 -1.88 11.91 13.38
CA LYS A 204 -2.49 11.95 14.72
C LYS A 204 -2.06 10.80 15.60
N LEU A 205 -1.49 9.73 15.04
CA LEU A 205 -0.92 8.61 15.79
C LEU A 205 0.58 8.77 16.04
N GLY A 206 1.23 9.84 15.57
CA GLY A 206 2.66 10.11 15.76
C GLY A 206 3.54 9.78 14.55
N PHE A 207 2.98 9.40 13.41
CA PHE A 207 3.73 9.29 12.15
C PHE A 207 3.96 10.69 11.57
N ASN A 208 4.98 11.38 12.09
CA ASN A 208 5.28 12.76 11.75
C ASN A 208 5.86 12.93 10.33
N TYR A 209 6.35 11.86 9.73
CA TYR A 209 7.00 11.88 8.42
C TYR A 209 6.34 10.90 7.46
N HIS A 210 6.31 11.27 6.19
CA HIS A 210 5.88 10.38 5.12
C HIS A 210 6.62 10.68 3.82
N ILE A 211 6.67 9.68 2.94
CA ILE A 211 7.10 9.81 1.54
C ILE A 211 6.11 9.01 0.71
N GLU A 212 5.71 9.52 -0.46
CA GLU A 212 4.80 8.82 -1.36
C GLU A 212 5.29 8.82 -2.80
N SER A 213 4.76 7.92 -3.63
CA SER A 213 4.92 7.99 -5.08
C SER A 213 4.46 9.34 -5.62
N MET A 214 5.08 9.80 -6.71
CA MET A 214 4.67 11.03 -7.38
C MET A 214 3.20 10.92 -7.81
N ARG A 215 2.39 11.86 -7.33
CA ARG A 215 0.98 11.97 -7.73
C ARG A 215 0.92 12.30 -9.21
N LYS A 216 -0.05 11.70 -9.88
CA LYS A 216 -0.36 11.94 -11.28
C LYS A 216 -1.68 12.68 -11.39
N ASP A 217 -1.75 13.64 -12.30
CA ASP A 217 -2.98 14.33 -12.61
C ASP A 217 -3.77 13.63 -13.72
N ILE A 218 -4.86 14.22 -14.18
CA ILE A 218 -5.71 13.64 -15.23
C ILE A 218 -5.12 13.75 -16.65
N PHE A 219 -4.11 14.60 -16.84
CA PHE A 219 -3.41 14.79 -18.10
C PHE A 219 -2.23 13.82 -18.22
N ASP A 220 -1.78 13.28 -17.10
CA ASP A 220 -0.88 12.13 -17.08
C ASP A 220 -1.58 10.88 -17.61
N LEU A 221 -0.95 10.22 -18.58
CA LEU A 221 -1.40 8.93 -19.13
C LEU A 221 -1.02 7.74 -18.24
N SER A 222 -0.91 7.95 -16.93
CA SER A 222 -0.56 6.96 -15.92
C SER A 222 -1.11 7.36 -14.55
N ILE A 223 -1.47 6.39 -13.72
CA ILE A 223 -1.77 6.58 -12.30
C ILE A 223 -0.48 6.59 -11.48
N ASP A 224 -0.54 7.07 -10.24
CA ASP A 224 0.61 7.07 -9.33
C ASP A 224 1.10 5.64 -9.00
N GLY A 225 2.33 5.50 -8.51
CA GLY A 225 2.94 4.19 -8.21
C GLY A 225 2.36 3.46 -7.00
N GLY A 226 1.48 4.11 -6.22
CA GLY A 226 0.80 3.50 -5.08
C GLY A 226 1.73 3.13 -3.92
N LEU A 227 2.88 3.80 -3.77
CA LEU A 227 3.76 3.60 -2.61
C LEU A 227 3.57 4.71 -1.58
N LEU A 228 3.62 4.32 -0.30
CA LEU A 228 3.60 5.24 0.83
C LEU A 228 4.46 4.68 1.97
N VAL A 229 5.42 5.46 2.45
CA VAL A 229 6.13 5.23 3.71
C VAL A 229 5.57 6.19 4.75
N LEU A 230 5.21 5.68 5.93
CA LEU A 230 4.84 6.44 7.13
C LEU A 230 5.89 6.16 8.20
N SER A 231 6.43 7.19 8.86
CA SER A 231 7.45 7.03 9.89
C SER A 231 7.21 7.89 11.13
N ARG A 232 7.37 7.29 12.32
CA ARG A 232 7.51 8.00 13.59
C ARG A 232 8.91 8.55 13.80
N PHE A 233 9.92 7.91 13.22
CA PHE A 233 11.30 8.42 13.19
C PHE A 233 11.43 9.53 12.17
N LYS A 234 12.38 10.44 12.43
CA LYS A 234 12.72 11.51 11.51
C LYS A 234 13.33 10.96 10.22
N ILE A 235 12.78 11.43 9.10
CA ILE A 235 13.35 11.19 7.77
C ILE A 235 14.34 12.31 7.48
N VAL A 236 15.63 11.99 7.45
CA VAL A 236 16.70 12.99 7.24
C VAL A 236 17.12 13.12 5.78
N ASP A 237 16.81 12.10 4.97
CA ASP A 237 17.05 12.09 3.53
C ASP A 237 16.02 11.16 2.87
N SER A 238 15.63 11.47 1.64
CA SER A 238 14.57 10.74 0.93
C SER A 238 14.72 10.86 -0.58
N ALA A 239 14.32 9.81 -1.30
CA ALA A 239 14.23 9.86 -2.75
C ALA A 239 13.09 9.00 -3.29
N VAL A 240 12.66 9.33 -4.51
CA VAL A 240 11.62 8.61 -5.25
C VAL A 240 12.20 8.24 -6.61
N MET A 241 11.96 7.01 -7.04
CA MET A 241 12.29 6.53 -8.38
C MET A 241 11.04 5.96 -9.04
N GLU A 242 10.86 6.24 -10.32
CA GLU A 242 9.88 5.57 -11.19
C GLU A 242 10.62 4.62 -12.14
N TYR A 243 10.07 3.43 -12.35
CA TYR A 243 10.57 2.48 -13.32
C TYR A 243 10.15 2.84 -14.74
N GLU A 244 10.78 2.20 -15.72
CA GLU A 244 10.19 2.10 -17.05
C GLU A 244 8.82 1.42 -16.99
N ARG A 245 7.93 1.80 -17.93
CA ARG A 245 6.56 1.28 -17.95
C ARG A 245 6.55 -0.24 -18.02
N GLY A 246 5.65 -0.82 -17.23
CA GLY A 246 5.39 -2.24 -17.23
C GLY A 246 4.61 -2.71 -18.47
N VAL A 247 4.12 -3.93 -18.39
CA VAL A 247 3.23 -4.55 -19.40
C VAL A 247 1.87 -4.86 -18.77
N ASN A 248 0.88 -5.16 -19.60
CA ASN A 248 -0.50 -5.43 -19.16
C ASN A 248 -1.07 -4.26 -18.35
N ASN A 249 -1.80 -4.53 -17.26
CA ASN A 249 -2.43 -3.47 -16.47
C ASN A 249 -1.41 -2.57 -15.75
N ASP A 250 -0.22 -3.09 -15.47
CA ASP A 250 0.87 -2.35 -14.83
C ASP A 250 1.43 -1.24 -15.72
N TRP A 251 1.20 -1.30 -17.03
CA TRP A 251 1.56 -0.21 -17.96
C TRP A 251 0.85 1.12 -17.62
N LEU A 252 -0.31 1.05 -16.95
CA LEU A 252 -1.06 2.23 -16.51
C LEU A 252 -0.51 2.82 -15.21
N ALA A 253 0.28 2.09 -14.42
CA ALA A 253 0.81 2.56 -13.15
C ALA A 253 2.26 3.01 -13.27
N ALA A 254 2.58 4.17 -12.71
CA ALA A 254 3.96 4.64 -12.58
C ALA A 254 4.67 3.93 -11.41
N LYS A 255 4.82 2.59 -11.53
CA LYS A 255 5.51 1.75 -10.54
C LYS A 255 6.95 2.23 -10.33
N GLY A 256 7.48 2.02 -9.13
CA GLY A 256 8.74 2.62 -8.73
C GLY A 256 9.21 2.14 -7.36
N ALA A 257 10.07 2.94 -6.73
CA ALA A 257 10.57 2.69 -5.39
C ALA A 257 10.70 4.00 -4.58
N LEU A 258 10.59 3.89 -3.26
CA LEU A 258 10.86 4.98 -2.32
C LEU A 258 12.09 4.64 -1.47
N HIS A 259 12.86 5.66 -1.14
CA HIS A 259 13.98 5.61 -0.18
C HIS A 259 13.71 6.58 0.97
N ALA A 260 13.92 6.13 2.20
CA ALA A 260 13.90 6.93 3.41
C ALA A 260 15.14 6.61 4.25
N ARG A 261 15.97 7.62 4.55
CA ARG A 261 16.98 7.53 5.59
C ARG A 261 16.37 7.94 6.93
N LEU A 262 16.23 6.97 7.82
CA LEU A 262 15.63 7.14 9.13
C LEU A 262 16.71 7.43 10.16
N GLU A 263 16.53 8.49 10.95
CA GLU A 263 17.33 8.78 12.14
C GLU A 263 16.69 8.04 13.33
N LEU A 264 17.21 6.85 13.66
CA LEU A 264 16.71 6.05 14.80
C LEU A 264 17.10 6.70 16.13
N ASN A 265 18.30 7.28 16.17
CA ASN A 265 18.80 8.18 17.20
C ASN A 265 19.88 9.09 16.56
N PRO A 266 20.42 10.10 17.25
CA PRO A 266 21.36 11.06 16.67
C PRO A 266 22.63 10.45 16.03
N SER A 267 22.99 9.21 16.39
CA SER A 267 24.17 8.50 15.87
C SER A 267 23.84 7.33 14.94
N THR A 268 22.61 6.82 14.93
CA THR A 268 22.24 5.58 14.24
C THR A 268 21.17 5.84 13.19
N HIS A 269 21.46 5.40 11.97
CA HIS A 269 20.58 5.56 10.83
C HIS A 269 20.26 4.21 10.18
N LEU A 270 19.17 4.16 9.42
CA LEU A 270 18.77 3.03 8.59
C LEU A 270 18.27 3.55 7.23
N ASP A 271 18.73 2.93 6.14
CA ASP A 271 18.17 3.19 4.82
C ASP A 271 17.05 2.20 4.52
N LEU A 272 15.80 2.68 4.59
CA LEU A 272 14.61 1.92 4.20
C LEU A 272 14.31 2.15 2.72
N PHE A 273 14.12 1.06 1.99
CA PHE A 273 13.60 1.05 0.64
C PHE A 273 12.29 0.28 0.59
N THR A 274 11.34 0.78 -0.19
CA THR A 274 10.12 0.03 -0.52
C THR A 274 9.81 0.14 -1.99
N THR A 275 9.22 -0.91 -2.55
CA THR A 275 8.87 -1.01 -3.96
C THR A 275 7.61 -1.85 -4.14
N HIS A 276 7.03 -1.73 -5.33
CA HIS A 276 6.02 -2.64 -5.86
C HIS A 276 6.33 -2.85 -7.34
N THR A 277 6.94 -3.97 -7.70
CA THR A 277 7.39 -4.28 -9.07
C THR A 277 6.25 -4.86 -9.91
N GLN A 278 6.48 -5.04 -11.22
CA GLN A 278 5.57 -5.63 -12.20
C GLN A 278 4.89 -6.89 -11.64
N ALA A 279 3.57 -7.03 -11.77
CA ALA A 279 2.84 -8.24 -11.41
C ALA A 279 2.92 -9.32 -12.51
N SER A 280 2.70 -10.57 -12.12
CA SER A 280 2.64 -11.71 -13.05
C SER A 280 1.28 -11.77 -13.72
N TYR A 281 1.25 -12.01 -15.04
CA TYR A 281 0.03 -12.16 -15.83
C TYR A 281 0.13 -13.42 -16.68
N GLY A 282 -0.35 -14.56 -16.19
CA GLY A 282 -0.30 -15.81 -16.94
C GLY A 282 -0.33 -17.06 -16.07
N PRO A 283 -0.04 -18.23 -16.67
CA PRO A 283 0.11 -19.47 -15.93
C PRO A 283 1.23 -19.39 -14.90
N LEU A 284 0.99 -19.96 -13.72
CA LEU A 284 1.96 -20.04 -12.63
C LEU A 284 2.61 -21.44 -12.59
N PRO A 285 3.90 -21.54 -12.18
CA PRO A 285 4.85 -20.43 -12.04
C PRO A 285 5.28 -19.90 -13.42
N PRO A 286 5.55 -18.59 -13.57
CA PRO A 286 5.99 -18.04 -14.84
C PRO A 286 7.43 -18.51 -15.15
N SER A 287 7.73 -18.70 -16.44
CA SER A 287 9.11 -18.96 -16.88
C SER A 287 9.94 -17.68 -16.81
N LEU A 288 11.26 -17.78 -16.64
CA LEU A 288 12.19 -16.64 -16.80
C LEU A 288 12.06 -15.94 -18.16
N THR A 289 11.58 -16.64 -19.19
CA THR A 289 11.36 -16.06 -20.53
C THR A 289 10.05 -15.29 -20.66
N ASP A 290 9.19 -15.34 -19.63
CA ASP A 290 7.93 -14.60 -19.61
C ASP A 290 8.17 -13.08 -19.65
N SER A 291 7.37 -12.36 -20.42
CA SER A 291 7.54 -10.92 -20.59
C SER A 291 7.37 -10.12 -19.30
N THR A 292 6.49 -10.56 -18.39
CA THR A 292 6.27 -9.92 -17.08
C THR A 292 7.48 -10.14 -16.17
N VAL A 293 8.07 -11.34 -16.18
CA VAL A 293 9.30 -11.67 -15.45
C VAL A 293 10.48 -10.86 -15.98
N GLN A 294 10.64 -10.76 -17.29
CA GLN A 294 11.71 -9.97 -17.91
C GLN A 294 11.63 -8.47 -17.56
N VAL A 295 10.42 -7.91 -17.55
CA VAL A 295 10.19 -6.53 -17.09
C VAL A 295 10.52 -6.39 -15.61
N ARG A 296 10.04 -7.30 -14.77
CA ARG A 296 10.29 -7.30 -13.32
C ARG A 296 11.78 -7.39 -13.00
N LEU A 297 12.54 -8.25 -13.68
CA LEU A 297 14.00 -8.36 -13.50
C LEU A 297 14.74 -7.07 -13.89
N ARG A 298 14.29 -6.36 -14.94
CA ARG A 298 14.83 -5.03 -15.27
C ARG A 298 14.51 -3.99 -14.20
N GLN A 299 13.28 -3.99 -13.68
CA GLN A 299 12.88 -3.12 -12.58
C GLN A 299 13.72 -3.40 -11.31
N LEU A 300 13.97 -4.66 -11.00
CA LEU A 300 14.85 -5.07 -9.90
C LEU A 300 16.30 -4.63 -10.13
N SER A 301 16.78 -4.64 -11.38
CA SER A 301 18.09 -4.09 -11.73
C SER A 301 18.15 -2.58 -11.48
N HIS A 302 17.12 -1.83 -11.90
CA HIS A 302 17.04 -0.39 -11.60
C HIS A 302 16.92 -0.13 -10.09
N LEU A 303 16.21 -1.00 -9.36
CA LEU A 303 16.13 -0.94 -7.90
C LEU A 303 17.50 -1.14 -7.26
N HIS A 304 18.29 -2.10 -7.72
CA HIS A 304 19.66 -2.30 -7.27
C HIS A 304 20.49 -1.03 -7.45
N ASP A 305 20.47 -0.43 -8.65
CA ASP A 305 21.24 0.79 -8.92
C ASP A 305 20.79 1.97 -8.05
N PHE A 306 19.49 2.07 -7.78
CA PHE A 306 18.92 3.05 -6.88
C PHE A 306 19.40 2.84 -5.44
N ILE A 307 19.33 1.61 -4.93
CA ILE A 307 19.84 1.26 -3.60
C ILE A 307 21.33 1.59 -3.50
N ALA A 308 22.13 1.14 -4.46
CA ALA A 308 23.57 1.37 -4.47
C ALA A 308 23.92 2.86 -4.48
N LEU A 309 23.18 3.67 -5.24
CA LEU A 309 23.35 5.12 -5.26
C LEU A 309 22.99 5.76 -3.91
N ARG A 310 21.83 5.42 -3.35
CA ARG A 310 21.29 6.07 -2.12
C ARG A 310 22.03 5.63 -0.85
N ALA A 311 22.43 4.37 -0.79
CA ALA A 311 23.25 3.83 0.30
C ALA A 311 24.73 4.24 0.19
N GLY A 312 25.13 4.97 -0.86
CA GLY A 312 26.49 5.46 -1.05
C GLY A 312 27.51 4.33 -1.27
N LEU A 313 27.11 3.24 -1.92
CA LEU A 313 27.99 2.10 -2.18
C LEU A 313 29.10 2.48 -3.16
N THR A 314 30.33 2.17 -2.77
CA THR A 314 31.51 2.31 -3.62
C THR A 314 31.82 0.99 -4.32
N THR A 315 32.42 1.06 -5.52
CA THR A 315 32.88 -0.12 -6.25
C THR A 315 33.77 -0.99 -5.37
N GLY A 316 33.46 -2.30 -5.30
CA GLY A 316 34.21 -3.26 -4.49
C GLY A 316 33.87 -3.30 -2.99
N ALA A 317 32.96 -2.46 -2.49
CA ALA A 317 32.50 -2.55 -1.11
C ALA A 317 31.71 -3.85 -0.87
N SER A 318 31.93 -4.49 0.28
CA SER A 318 31.17 -5.70 0.67
C SER A 318 29.87 -5.38 1.43
N SER A 319 29.79 -4.20 2.06
CA SER A 319 28.65 -3.73 2.86
C SER A 319 28.48 -2.21 2.76
N PRO A 320 27.27 -1.68 2.99
CA PRO A 320 27.01 -0.24 3.06
C PRO A 320 27.52 0.39 4.36
N ILE A 321 27.65 1.73 4.40
CA ILE A 321 28.00 2.45 5.64
C ILE A 321 26.80 2.50 6.60
N VAL A 322 25.59 2.61 6.04
CA VAL A 322 24.31 2.62 6.74
C VAL A 322 23.59 1.31 6.41
N PRO A 323 23.03 0.58 7.38
CA PRO A 323 22.32 -0.66 7.09
C PRO A 323 21.15 -0.43 6.13
N ILE A 324 20.88 -1.41 5.27
CA ILE A 324 19.82 -1.36 4.26
C ILE A 324 18.70 -2.32 4.68
N LEU A 325 17.47 -1.82 4.65
CA LEU A 325 16.25 -2.60 4.75
C LEU A 325 15.42 -2.39 3.48
N LEU A 326 15.25 -3.42 2.66
CA LEU A 326 14.33 -3.41 1.52
C LEU A 326 13.08 -4.21 1.90
N ALA A 327 11.92 -3.57 1.91
CA ALA A 327 10.66 -4.20 2.26
C ALA A 327 9.55 -3.83 1.26
N GLY A 328 8.88 -4.83 0.68
CA GLY A 328 7.84 -4.59 -0.32
C GLY A 328 7.27 -5.84 -0.97
N ASP A 329 6.28 -5.60 -1.82
CA ASP A 329 5.73 -6.58 -2.75
C ASP A 329 6.63 -6.64 -3.99
N LEU A 330 7.49 -7.66 -4.05
CA LEU A 330 8.40 -7.82 -5.18
C LEU A 330 7.77 -8.59 -6.33
N ASN A 331 6.51 -9.05 -6.20
CA ASN A 331 5.79 -9.87 -7.18
C ASN A 331 6.61 -11.08 -7.71
N VAL A 332 7.61 -11.53 -6.96
CA VAL A 332 8.41 -12.72 -7.27
C VAL A 332 7.99 -13.81 -6.30
N ASP A 333 7.31 -14.81 -6.84
CA ASP A 333 6.95 -15.99 -6.09
C ASP A 333 8.21 -16.80 -5.76
N ALA A 334 8.66 -16.75 -4.51
CA ALA A 334 9.89 -17.45 -4.13
C ALA A 334 9.73 -18.94 -3.90
N SER A 335 8.50 -19.41 -3.72
CA SER A 335 8.26 -20.81 -3.43
C SER A 335 8.33 -21.64 -4.71
N GLN A 336 9.09 -22.73 -4.69
CA GLN A 336 8.86 -23.81 -5.64
C GLN A 336 7.67 -24.65 -5.17
N HIS A 337 6.62 -24.69 -5.99
CA HIS A 337 5.38 -25.39 -5.64
C HIS A 337 5.39 -26.85 -6.06
N ILE A 338 4.99 -27.74 -5.14
CA ILE A 338 4.68 -29.14 -5.43
C ILE A 338 3.15 -29.28 -5.49
N PRO A 339 2.54 -29.59 -6.65
CA PRO A 339 1.10 -29.70 -6.75
C PRO A 339 0.51 -30.94 -6.04
N PRO A 340 -0.64 -30.82 -5.35
CA PRO A 340 -1.30 -29.57 -4.97
C PRO A 340 -0.52 -28.90 -3.82
N PRO A 341 -0.31 -27.58 -3.87
CA PRO A 341 0.47 -26.94 -2.84
C PRO A 341 -0.40 -26.77 -1.58
N THR A 342 0.03 -27.38 -0.48
CA THR A 342 -0.72 -27.40 0.79
C THR A 342 0.05 -26.79 1.95
N GLN A 343 1.33 -26.47 1.73
CA GLN A 343 2.24 -25.96 2.75
C GLN A 343 3.24 -24.98 2.11
N PRO A 344 3.82 -24.06 2.91
CA PRO A 344 4.94 -23.23 2.48
C PRO A 344 6.12 -24.07 2.01
N SER A 345 6.84 -23.60 0.99
CA SER A 345 7.99 -24.31 0.43
C SER A 345 9.31 -23.80 1.01
N SER A 346 10.25 -24.70 1.32
CA SER A 346 11.63 -24.34 1.62
C SER A 346 12.48 -24.15 0.38
N ASP A 347 12.02 -24.70 -0.75
CA ASP A 347 12.73 -24.68 -2.02
C ASP A 347 12.43 -23.37 -2.76
N ALA A 348 13.50 -22.78 -3.30
CA ALA A 348 13.45 -21.52 -3.99
C ALA A 348 13.09 -21.70 -5.47
N SER A 349 12.22 -20.82 -5.98
CA SER A 349 11.91 -20.74 -7.41
C SER A 349 13.10 -20.19 -8.21
N GLU A 350 13.12 -20.49 -9.51
CA GLU A 350 14.14 -19.99 -10.43
C GLU A 350 14.12 -18.45 -10.51
N GLU A 351 12.93 -17.85 -10.51
CA GLU A 351 12.77 -16.39 -10.54
C GLU A 351 13.28 -15.73 -9.26
N TYR A 352 13.08 -16.34 -8.09
CA TYR A 352 13.64 -15.82 -6.84
C TYR A 352 15.17 -15.85 -6.83
N GLU A 353 15.78 -16.94 -7.28
CA GLU A 353 17.24 -17.02 -7.35
C GLU A 353 17.80 -15.98 -8.33
N ALA A 354 17.09 -15.72 -9.44
CA ALA A 354 17.44 -14.64 -10.36
C ALA A 354 17.27 -13.25 -9.73
N MET A 355 16.17 -13.00 -9.01
CA MET A 355 15.92 -11.76 -8.27
C MET A 355 17.04 -11.47 -7.27
N MET A 356 17.42 -12.46 -6.45
CA MET A 356 18.47 -12.28 -5.46
C MET A 356 19.83 -11.95 -6.09
N LYS A 357 20.18 -12.61 -7.21
CA LYS A 357 21.40 -12.27 -7.98
C LYS A 357 21.36 -10.83 -8.51
N VAL A 358 20.23 -10.42 -9.10
CA VAL A 358 20.06 -9.05 -9.62
C VAL A 358 20.17 -8.02 -8.50
N LEU A 359 19.47 -8.22 -7.37
CA LEU A 359 19.49 -7.29 -6.24
C LEU A 359 20.87 -7.21 -5.55
N ARG A 360 21.65 -8.29 -5.55
CA ARG A 360 23.04 -8.29 -5.09
C ARG A 360 24.01 -7.66 -6.08
N GLY A 361 23.59 -7.44 -7.32
CA GLY A 361 24.41 -6.90 -8.40
C GLY A 361 25.28 -7.94 -9.11
N ASP A 362 24.96 -9.23 -8.99
CA ASP A 362 25.72 -10.34 -9.59
C ASP A 362 25.48 -10.49 -11.09
N GLY A 363 24.38 -9.92 -11.58
CA GLY A 363 23.91 -10.08 -12.95
C GLY A 363 23.31 -11.46 -13.22
N ILE A 364 22.62 -11.56 -14.34
CA ILE A 364 22.04 -12.80 -14.89
C ILE A 364 22.14 -12.76 -16.43
N GLU A 365 21.73 -13.81 -17.12
CA GLU A 365 21.65 -13.77 -18.58
C GLU A 365 20.75 -12.60 -19.05
N GLY A 366 21.29 -11.71 -19.88
CA GLY A 366 20.60 -10.51 -20.36
C GLY A 366 20.66 -9.29 -19.45
N LEU A 367 21.15 -9.40 -18.22
CA LEU A 367 21.36 -8.26 -17.30
C LEU A 367 22.79 -8.28 -16.72
N PRO A 368 23.64 -7.30 -17.04
CA PRO A 368 25.03 -7.31 -16.61
C PRO A 368 25.16 -7.19 -15.08
N ALA A 369 26.27 -7.69 -14.54
CA ALA A 369 26.65 -7.46 -13.16
C ALA A 369 26.93 -5.96 -12.91
N SER A 370 26.65 -5.51 -11.69
CA SER A 370 26.95 -4.15 -11.24
C SER A 370 28.34 -4.10 -10.60
N GLU A 371 29.03 -2.98 -10.77
CA GLU A 371 30.30 -2.72 -10.05
C GLU A 371 30.07 -2.41 -8.56
N ARG A 372 28.85 -1.97 -8.19
CA ARG A 372 28.47 -1.56 -6.83
C ARG A 372 27.58 -2.63 -6.18
N ARG A 373 28.18 -3.78 -5.88
CA ARG A 373 27.47 -4.97 -5.38
C ARG A 373 27.00 -4.83 -3.92
N ILE A 374 25.99 -5.63 -3.56
CA ILE A 374 25.47 -5.79 -2.20
C ILE A 374 25.54 -7.28 -1.82
N PRO A 375 26.74 -7.88 -1.75
CA PRO A 375 26.87 -9.34 -1.66
C PRO A 375 26.27 -9.94 -0.38
N LEU A 376 26.17 -9.14 0.68
CA LEU A 376 25.61 -9.55 1.98
C LEU A 376 24.11 -9.24 2.13
N LEU A 377 23.39 -8.92 1.04
CA LEU A 377 21.94 -8.78 1.08
C LEU A 377 21.29 -10.16 1.25
N VAL A 378 20.52 -10.34 2.31
CA VAL A 378 19.86 -11.60 2.67
C VAL A 378 18.34 -11.47 2.71
N ASP A 379 17.63 -12.56 2.44
CA ASP A 379 16.18 -12.65 2.70
C ASP A 379 15.98 -13.04 4.15
N SER A 380 15.69 -12.05 4.98
CA SER A 380 15.62 -12.23 6.42
C SER A 380 14.43 -13.06 6.86
N VAL A 381 13.33 -13.02 6.11
CA VAL A 381 12.14 -13.83 6.38
C VAL A 381 12.50 -15.30 6.20
N ARG A 382 13.14 -15.64 5.07
CA ARG A 382 13.58 -17.01 4.77
C ARG A 382 14.62 -17.50 5.76
N GLU A 383 15.63 -16.69 6.09
CA GLU A 383 16.70 -17.09 7.01
C GLU A 383 16.18 -17.45 8.41
N GLN A 384 15.20 -16.70 8.92
CA GLN A 384 14.65 -16.94 10.25
C GLN A 384 13.61 -18.06 10.28
N LEU A 385 12.76 -18.16 9.25
CA LEU A 385 11.69 -19.17 9.21
C LEU A 385 12.16 -20.52 8.65
N GLY A 386 13.23 -20.54 7.85
CA GLY A 386 13.70 -21.72 7.12
C GLY A 386 12.85 -22.09 5.89
N TYR A 387 11.85 -21.28 5.54
CA TYR A 387 10.98 -21.49 4.39
C TYR A 387 10.47 -20.16 3.81
N HIS A 388 9.85 -20.20 2.62
CA HIS A 388 9.20 -19.08 1.97
C HIS A 388 7.73 -19.00 2.41
N PRO A 389 7.33 -18.03 3.24
CA PRO A 389 5.98 -17.97 3.76
C PRO A 389 4.98 -17.56 2.67
N VAL A 390 3.78 -18.12 2.75
CA VAL A 390 2.67 -17.77 1.86
C VAL A 390 2.14 -16.39 2.22
N THR A 391 2.12 -15.48 1.25
CA THR A 391 1.61 -14.10 1.43
C THR A 391 0.44 -13.77 0.51
N TYR A 392 0.18 -14.58 -0.52
CA TYR A 392 -0.96 -14.41 -1.43
C TYR A 392 -1.57 -15.75 -1.85
N GLY A 393 -2.89 -15.80 -2.05
CA GLY A 393 -3.56 -17.03 -2.51
C GLY A 393 -3.50 -18.20 -1.54
N ASP A 394 -3.52 -17.93 -0.23
CA ASP A 394 -3.34 -18.93 0.84
C ASP A 394 -4.45 -20.00 0.88
N VAL A 395 -4.12 -21.14 1.50
CA VAL A 395 -5.02 -22.30 1.64
C VAL A 395 -5.17 -22.74 3.09
N GLN A 396 -6.26 -23.43 3.37
CA GLN A 396 -6.53 -24.09 4.63
C GLN A 396 -7.07 -25.50 4.37
N LEU A 397 -6.94 -26.37 5.36
CA LEU A 397 -7.63 -27.66 5.35
C LEU A 397 -9.10 -27.45 5.66
N GLY A 398 -9.96 -28.07 4.85
CA GLY A 398 -11.39 -28.14 5.12
C GLY A 398 -11.71 -28.99 6.35
N TRP A 399 -13.00 -29.03 6.68
CA TRP A 399 -13.52 -29.70 7.88
C TRP A 399 -13.24 -31.22 7.94
N ASP A 400 -13.04 -31.84 6.78
CA ASP A 400 -12.66 -33.26 6.64
C ASP A 400 -11.16 -33.52 6.91
N GLY A 401 -10.36 -32.45 7.04
CA GLY A 401 -8.91 -32.52 7.21
C GLY A 401 -8.15 -32.98 5.96
N VAL A 402 -8.82 -33.10 4.82
CA VAL A 402 -8.27 -33.65 3.56
C VAL A 402 -8.46 -32.68 2.40
N SER A 403 -9.64 -32.05 2.31
CA SER A 403 -9.93 -31.03 1.30
C SER A 403 -9.07 -29.80 1.52
N VAL A 404 -8.58 -29.22 0.42
CA VAL A 404 -7.82 -27.97 0.42
C VAL A 404 -8.75 -26.89 -0.11
N GLU A 405 -9.00 -25.89 0.72
CA GLU A 405 -9.88 -24.78 0.39
C GLU A 405 -9.09 -23.47 0.44
N PRO A 406 -9.46 -22.45 -0.37
CA PRO A 406 -8.90 -21.11 -0.23
C PRO A 406 -9.13 -20.59 1.20
N ALA A 407 -8.08 -20.02 1.78
CA ALA A 407 -8.13 -19.46 3.13
C ALA A 407 -8.81 -18.07 3.13
N GLU A 408 -8.72 -17.35 2.02
CA GLU A 408 -9.27 -16.02 1.79
C GLU A 408 -9.89 -15.96 0.39
N THR A 409 -11.12 -15.46 0.27
CA THR A 409 -11.88 -15.46 -1.00
C THR A 409 -12.44 -14.10 -1.38
N VAL A 410 -12.30 -13.10 -0.51
CA VAL A 410 -12.93 -11.78 -0.67
C VAL A 410 -12.05 -10.85 -1.49
N LEU A 411 -10.74 -10.79 -1.23
CA LEU A 411 -9.77 -9.93 -1.93
C LEU A 411 -9.01 -10.65 -3.02
N THR A 412 -8.60 -11.90 -2.76
CA THR A 412 -7.84 -12.74 -3.68
C THR A 412 -8.68 -13.00 -4.93
N ALA A 413 -8.11 -12.72 -6.11
CA ALA A 413 -8.81 -12.97 -7.36
C ALA A 413 -9.13 -14.46 -7.48
N MET A 414 -10.31 -14.80 -8.02
CA MET A 414 -10.77 -16.19 -8.13
C MET A 414 -9.76 -17.13 -8.80
N MET A 415 -9.01 -16.63 -9.79
CA MET A 415 -7.96 -17.39 -10.49
C MET A 415 -6.67 -17.60 -9.67
N ASP A 416 -6.44 -16.79 -8.64
CA ASP A 416 -5.26 -16.85 -7.79
C ASP A 416 -5.51 -17.55 -6.44
N GLN A 417 -6.76 -17.92 -6.18
CA GLN A 417 -7.12 -18.66 -4.97
C GLN A 417 -6.42 -20.02 -4.96
N GLY A 418 -5.73 -20.32 -3.86
CA GLY A 418 -5.00 -21.57 -3.69
C GLY A 418 -3.68 -21.66 -4.43
N THR A 419 -3.13 -20.55 -4.90
CA THR A 419 -1.80 -20.49 -5.53
C THR A 419 -0.65 -20.47 -4.54
N VAL A 420 -0.92 -20.14 -3.27
CA VAL A 420 0.01 -20.09 -2.14
C VAL A 420 1.33 -19.37 -2.42
N GLN A 421 1.25 -18.28 -3.18
CA GLN A 421 2.40 -17.51 -3.61
C GLN A 421 3.07 -16.81 -2.42
N SER A 422 4.39 -16.68 -2.50
CA SER A 422 5.19 -15.89 -1.58
C SER A 422 5.68 -14.66 -2.34
N LEU A 423 5.05 -13.49 -2.20
CA LEU A 423 5.35 -12.32 -3.04
C LEU A 423 6.09 -11.20 -2.27
N ASP A 424 5.81 -11.09 -0.98
CA ASP A 424 6.34 -10.03 -0.12
C ASP A 424 7.69 -10.43 0.47
N ARG A 425 8.60 -9.44 0.55
CA ARG A 425 9.96 -9.65 1.05
C ARG A 425 10.37 -8.59 2.05
N VAL A 426 11.21 -9.03 2.98
CA VAL A 426 12.04 -8.18 3.84
C VAL A 426 13.48 -8.65 3.66
N LEU A 427 14.25 -7.85 2.93
CA LEU A 427 15.67 -8.11 2.68
C LEU A 427 16.51 -7.13 3.50
N PHE A 428 17.58 -7.64 4.10
CA PHE A 428 18.43 -6.86 4.99
C PHE A 428 19.90 -6.97 4.60
N CYS A 429 20.64 -5.89 4.74
CA CYS A 429 22.09 -5.88 4.64
C CYS A 429 22.67 -5.04 5.78
N GLU A 430 23.47 -5.69 6.63
CA GLU A 430 24.17 -5.02 7.71
C GLU A 430 25.20 -4.03 7.20
N ALA A 431 25.41 -2.95 7.96
CA ALA A 431 26.47 -2.01 7.68
C ALA A 431 27.86 -2.65 7.82
N ALA A 432 28.82 -2.14 7.06
CA ALA A 432 30.23 -2.48 7.18
C ALA A 432 30.71 -2.16 8.59
N GLU A 433 31.39 -3.12 9.21
CA GLU A 433 32.24 -2.82 10.35
C GLU A 433 33.40 -1.98 9.82
N VAL A 434 33.32 -0.67 10.02
CA VAL A 434 34.47 0.19 9.74
C VAL A 434 35.48 -0.10 10.84
N GLU A 435 36.49 -0.90 10.50
CA GLU A 435 37.68 -1.13 11.32
C GLU A 435 38.30 0.22 11.67
N GLY A 436 38.06 0.67 12.88
CA GLY A 436 38.74 1.83 13.43
C GLY A 436 40.08 1.38 13.98
N GLU A 437 41.08 1.17 13.11
CA GLU A 437 42.50 1.04 13.49
C GLU A 437 43.40 0.88 12.25
N ALA A 438 43.73 1.99 11.58
CA ALA A 438 44.96 2.08 10.78
C ALA A 438 45.36 3.56 10.60
N GLU A 439 46.65 3.83 10.72
CA GLU A 439 47.34 5.13 10.53
C GLU A 439 47.45 6.11 11.72
N ALA A 440 47.61 5.60 12.95
CA ALA A 440 48.28 6.39 14.01
C ALA A 440 49.69 5.88 14.37
N GLU A 441 50.09 4.68 13.93
CA GLU A 441 51.41 4.11 14.29
C GLU A 441 52.55 4.39 13.28
N GLY A 442 52.29 5.19 12.24
CA GLY A 442 53.32 5.53 11.23
C GLY A 442 54.10 6.83 11.47
N LEU A 443 53.59 7.73 12.32
CA LEU A 443 54.21 9.02 12.62
C LEU A 443 54.03 9.27 14.11
N GLY A 444 55.12 9.21 14.88
CA GLY A 444 55.15 9.38 16.33
C GLY A 444 54.69 10.76 16.81
N MET A 445 53.40 11.04 16.67
CA MET A 445 52.71 12.13 17.32
C MET A 445 51.88 11.57 18.47
N GLN A 446 52.16 12.07 19.67
CA GLN A 446 51.36 11.82 20.87
C GLN A 446 49.92 12.25 20.58
N VAL A 447 49.02 11.28 20.43
CA VAL A 447 47.58 11.53 20.37
C VAL A 447 47.12 11.88 21.78
N ALA A 448 46.57 13.08 21.93
CA ALA A 448 45.99 13.55 23.17
C ALA A 448 44.87 12.59 23.62
N GLU A 449 44.94 12.17 24.89
CA GLU A 449 43.88 11.41 25.57
C GLU A 449 42.61 12.26 25.64
N GLY A 450 41.73 12.07 24.66
CA GLY A 450 40.42 12.73 24.59
C GLY A 450 39.51 12.21 23.48
N GLY A 451 39.85 11.07 22.86
CA GLY A 451 39.04 10.46 21.83
C GLY A 451 37.74 9.92 22.40
N VAL A 452 36.63 10.60 22.12
CA VAL A 452 35.28 10.07 22.32
C VAL A 452 35.20 8.77 21.53
N ARG A 453 35.25 7.64 22.24
CA ARG A 453 35.04 6.32 21.67
C ARG A 453 33.58 6.27 21.21
N GLN A 454 33.35 6.58 19.94
CA GLN A 454 32.02 6.54 19.35
C GLN A 454 31.63 5.07 19.27
N GLU A 455 30.84 4.59 20.23
CA GLU A 455 30.27 3.25 20.19
C GLU A 455 29.45 3.15 18.90
N ARG A 456 29.96 2.36 17.94
CA ARG A 456 29.23 2.07 16.70
C ARG A 456 28.14 1.08 17.04
N TYR A 457 26.89 1.55 17.03
CA TYR A 457 25.73 0.69 17.18
C TYR A 457 25.60 -0.19 15.94
N ARG A 458 25.51 -1.51 16.14
CA ARG A 458 25.17 -2.46 15.10
C ARG A 458 23.66 -2.63 15.10
N VAL A 459 23.00 -2.18 14.04
CA VAL A 459 21.60 -2.53 13.79
C VAL A 459 21.56 -3.97 13.30
N ARG A 460 20.74 -4.79 13.93
CA ARG A 460 20.48 -6.17 13.51
C ARG A 460 18.98 -6.37 13.42
N LEU A 461 18.55 -7.36 12.67
CA LEU A 461 17.16 -7.79 12.69
C LEU A 461 16.97 -8.83 13.80
N ALA A 462 16.12 -8.49 14.77
CA ALA A 462 15.84 -9.36 15.90
C ALA A 462 14.83 -10.44 15.56
N GLU A 463 13.73 -10.07 14.90
CA GLU A 463 12.62 -10.98 14.60
C GLU A 463 11.91 -10.59 13.29
N THR A 464 11.36 -11.59 12.61
CA THR A 464 10.54 -11.47 11.41
C THR A 464 9.34 -12.37 11.56
N ALA A 465 8.15 -11.84 11.31
CA ALA A 465 6.90 -12.55 11.44
C ALA A 465 5.99 -12.29 10.23
N VAL A 466 5.23 -13.31 9.83
CA VAL A 466 4.12 -13.16 8.89
C VAL A 466 2.82 -13.21 9.67
N GLU A 467 2.12 -12.09 9.71
CA GLU A 467 0.80 -11.98 10.30
C GLU A 467 -0.24 -12.32 9.22
N LYS A 468 -0.89 -13.48 9.35
CA LYS A 468 -1.97 -13.88 8.43
C LYS A 468 -3.29 -13.32 8.92
N PHE A 469 -4.02 -12.72 8.01
CA PHE A 469 -5.30 -12.12 8.28
C PHE A 469 -6.20 -12.45 7.10
N LEU A 470 -7.15 -13.34 7.33
CA LEU A 470 -7.94 -13.99 6.28
C LEU A 470 -9.41 -13.61 6.43
N VAL A 471 -10.02 -13.12 5.36
CA VAL A 471 -11.47 -12.89 5.23
C VAL A 471 -12.09 -14.03 4.43
N LYS A 472 -13.14 -14.66 4.97
CA LYS A 472 -13.91 -15.65 4.20
C LYS A 472 -15.19 -15.09 3.63
N ASP A 473 -15.86 -14.21 4.37
CA ASP A 473 -17.14 -13.63 3.96
C ASP A 473 -17.15 -12.10 4.04
N GLU A 474 -18.00 -11.46 3.24
CA GLU A 474 -18.22 -10.00 3.29
C GLU A 474 -18.57 -9.50 4.70
N LYS A 475 -19.32 -10.29 5.46
CA LYS A 475 -19.68 -9.97 6.86
C LYS A 475 -18.47 -9.96 7.77
N ASP A 476 -17.49 -10.82 7.51
CA ASP A 476 -16.25 -10.84 8.29
C ASP A 476 -15.50 -9.53 8.10
N VAL A 477 -15.55 -8.90 6.92
CA VAL A 477 -14.95 -7.57 6.73
C VAL A 477 -15.61 -6.51 7.65
N ALA A 478 -16.86 -6.69 8.06
CA ALA A 478 -17.51 -5.78 9.01
C ALA A 478 -17.20 -6.12 10.48
N ASP A 479 -16.92 -7.40 10.79
CA ASP A 479 -16.83 -7.92 12.17
C ASP A 479 -15.40 -8.28 12.64
N ILE A 480 -14.49 -8.65 11.72
CA ILE A 480 -13.06 -8.95 11.91
C ILE A 480 -12.31 -8.54 10.64
N LEU A 481 -11.63 -7.40 10.66
CA LEU A 481 -11.01 -6.78 9.48
C LEU A 481 -9.57 -7.32 9.24
N PRO A 482 -9.26 -7.99 8.10
CA PRO A 482 -7.97 -8.64 7.88
C PRO A 482 -7.21 -8.19 6.59
N PHE A 483 -5.85 -8.29 6.60
CA PHE A 483 -4.92 -8.27 5.45
C PHE A 483 -3.62 -9.05 5.77
N THR A 484 -3.16 -10.02 4.96
CA THR A 484 -1.89 -10.73 5.23
C THR A 484 -0.71 -9.75 5.22
N GLN A 485 0.20 -9.89 6.18
CA GLN A 485 1.21 -8.89 6.52
C GLN A 485 2.54 -9.57 6.82
N VAL A 486 3.66 -8.96 6.42
CA VAL A 486 4.99 -9.31 6.91
C VAL A 486 5.51 -8.17 7.77
N SER A 487 5.95 -8.49 8.98
CA SER A 487 6.53 -7.53 9.92
C SER A 487 7.92 -7.97 10.36
N GLY A 488 8.78 -7.01 10.64
CA GLY A 488 10.10 -7.23 11.22
C GLY A 488 10.30 -6.32 12.42
N ALA A 489 10.89 -6.84 13.48
CA ALA A 489 11.43 -6.06 14.58
C ALA A 489 12.96 -6.00 14.42
N LEU A 490 13.49 -4.79 14.25
CA LEU A 490 14.92 -4.52 14.38
C LEU A 490 15.26 -4.37 15.86
#